data_AF-A0A6L6PPG7-F1
#
_entry.id   AF-A0A6L6PPG7-F1
#
_cell.length_a   1.000
_cell.length_b   1.000
_cell.length_c   1.000
_cell.angle_alpha   90.00
_cell.angle_beta   90.00
_cell.angle_gamma   90.00
#
_symmetry.space_group_name_H-M   'P 1'
#
loop_
_entity.id
_entity.type
_entity.pdbx_description
1 polymer ?
#
loop_
_entity_poly.entity_id
_entity_poly.type
_entity_poly.pdbx_seq_one_letter_code
_entity_poly.pdbx_strand_id
1 'polypeptide(L)'
;MSEDKTSRFAHKEESGVESGEKVGRQKGYKASHSNCIFCGKYGELTREHKYAEWMEGPLPLEPGYINHKHKTTWFPNHLTEGPGDSYVRTKTVSGHPGSSKLRVVCAQCNNNWMSVLQKRSKGLITEALLGGWPDFGSNIRLIAEWALMTTMVFEFDHPLTVDFTAEERKAFKENRAIPSTVAIWIGLAPQAIPSRSKAHRSYVTEVGKFQATTIHLGMFLIQVVSLPELDPYTVAAKGYRWGMRTVWPYAHPLLLSTKPPLQPALLIDKHQQRLTDFMVEYMGEGIREIIPIGEGLPYVPAGQAMPGF
;
A
#
# COMPACT_ATOMS: atom_id res chain seq x y z
N MET A 1 62.31 24.11 -34.80
CA MET A 1 61.99 25.53 -35.00
C MET A 1 61.23 25.66 -36.31
N SER A 2 59.90 25.76 -36.24
CA SER A 2 59.10 26.60 -37.14
C SER A 2 57.68 26.58 -36.60
N GLU A 3 57.26 27.74 -36.13
CA GLU A 3 55.93 28.07 -35.64
C GLU A 3 54.88 27.79 -36.72
N ASP A 4 53.66 27.43 -36.32
CA ASP A 4 52.49 27.89 -37.08
C ASP A 4 51.37 28.33 -36.14
N LYS A 5 50.82 29.49 -36.48
CA LYS A 5 49.94 30.34 -35.69
C LYS A 5 48.54 30.31 -36.31
N THR A 6 47.55 30.13 -35.43
CA THR A 6 46.24 30.83 -35.42
C THR A 6 45.34 30.86 -36.67
N SER A 7 44.12 30.35 -36.52
CA SER A 7 42.87 30.98 -37.02
C SER A 7 41.65 30.22 -36.46
N ARG A 8 41.01 30.69 -35.38
CA ARG A 8 39.77 31.51 -35.37
C ARG A 8 38.61 30.92 -36.21
N PHE A 9 37.69 30.23 -35.54
CA PHE A 9 36.29 30.15 -35.98
C PHE A 9 35.35 30.43 -34.80
N ALA A 10 34.43 31.35 -35.06
CA ALA A 10 33.47 31.92 -34.12
C ALA A 10 32.32 30.96 -33.81
N HIS A 11 31.88 30.95 -32.55
CA HIS A 11 30.64 30.32 -32.11
C HIS A 11 29.45 31.16 -32.58
N LYS A 12 28.54 30.54 -33.31
CA LYS A 12 27.21 31.06 -33.64
C LYS A 12 26.23 30.45 -32.64
N GLU A 13 25.62 31.31 -31.82
CA GLU A 13 24.46 30.97 -30.99
C GLU A 13 23.23 30.86 -31.90
N GLU A 14 22.55 29.70 -31.89
CA GLU A 14 21.20 29.56 -32.43
C GLU A 14 20.29 28.97 -31.34
N SER A 15 19.42 29.85 -30.84
CA SER A 15 18.30 29.59 -29.94
C SER A 15 17.17 28.90 -30.70
N GLY A 16 16.96 27.61 -30.45
CA GLY A 16 15.81 26.84 -30.92
C GLY A 16 14.76 26.68 -29.83
N VAL A 17 13.68 27.46 -29.90
CA VAL A 17 12.43 27.21 -29.17
C VAL A 17 11.67 26.15 -29.96
N GLU A 18 11.77 24.88 -29.54
CA GLU A 18 10.98 23.80 -30.14
C GLU A 18 9.61 23.64 -29.47
N SER A 19 8.64 23.55 -30.36
CA SER A 19 7.20 23.44 -30.20
C SER A 19 6.74 22.24 -29.38
N GLY A 20 5.67 22.46 -28.61
CA GLY A 20 4.98 21.45 -27.79
C GLY A 20 4.62 20.16 -28.53
N GLU A 21 5.24 19.08 -28.06
CA GLU A 21 4.97 17.71 -28.47
C GLU A 21 3.60 17.26 -27.96
N LYS A 22 2.71 16.88 -28.88
CA LYS A 22 1.37 16.36 -28.59
C LYS A 22 1.51 15.04 -27.85
N VAL A 23 1.09 15.01 -26.57
CA VAL A 23 0.98 13.80 -25.75
C VAL A 23 0.13 12.76 -26.50
N GLY A 24 0.80 11.72 -27.00
CA GLY A 24 0.19 10.62 -27.73
C GLY A 24 -0.84 9.88 -26.88
N ARG A 25 -2.08 9.80 -27.40
CA ARG A 25 -3.19 9.02 -26.86
C ARG A 25 -2.76 7.55 -26.73
N GLN A 26 -2.64 7.04 -25.49
CA GLN A 26 -2.23 5.66 -25.23
C GLN A 26 -3.16 4.66 -25.96
N LYS A 27 -2.56 3.79 -26.78
CA LYS A 27 -3.22 2.65 -27.43
C LYS A 27 -3.98 1.83 -26.38
N GLY A 28 -5.26 1.52 -26.68
CA GLY A 28 -6.14 0.77 -25.77
C GLY A 28 -5.54 -0.58 -25.37
N TYR A 29 -5.27 -0.75 -24.08
CA TYR A 29 -4.82 -2.01 -23.51
C TYR A 29 -5.88 -3.12 -23.70
N LYS A 30 -5.60 -4.13 -24.54
CA LYS A 30 -6.40 -5.36 -24.69
C LYS A 30 -6.69 -5.98 -23.33
N ALA A 31 -7.92 -6.39 -23.05
CA ALA A 31 -8.28 -7.11 -21.83
C ALA A 31 -7.39 -8.36 -21.68
N SER A 32 -6.83 -8.57 -20.49
CA SER A 32 -6.08 -9.78 -20.17
C SER A 32 -7.07 -10.79 -19.58
N HIS A 33 -7.23 -11.93 -20.23
CA HIS A 33 -8.02 -13.02 -19.67
C HIS A 33 -7.18 -13.75 -18.62
N SER A 34 -7.69 -13.83 -17.40
CA SER A 34 -7.13 -14.63 -16.30
C SER A 34 -8.23 -14.95 -15.29
N ASN A 35 -7.91 -15.75 -14.28
CA ASN A 35 -8.86 -16.10 -13.23
C ASN A 35 -9.05 -14.92 -12.27
N CYS A 36 -10.30 -14.65 -11.89
CA CYS A 36 -10.59 -13.70 -10.82
C CYS A 36 -10.06 -14.21 -9.48
N ILE A 37 -9.36 -13.36 -8.73
CA ILE A 37 -8.71 -13.74 -7.46
C ILE A 37 -9.69 -14.19 -6.37
N PHE A 38 -10.97 -13.80 -6.46
CA PHE A 38 -12.00 -14.11 -5.46
C PHE A 38 -12.89 -15.29 -5.82
N CYS A 39 -13.27 -15.44 -7.09
CA CYS A 39 -14.20 -16.50 -7.50
C CYS A 39 -13.56 -17.59 -8.37
N GLY A 40 -12.29 -17.44 -8.76
CA GLY A 40 -11.56 -18.38 -9.59
C GLY A 40 -12.04 -18.47 -11.05
N LYS A 41 -13.18 -17.87 -11.39
CA LYS A 41 -13.74 -17.93 -12.75
C LYS A 41 -12.82 -17.21 -13.73
N TYR A 42 -12.53 -17.89 -14.84
CA TYR A 42 -11.85 -17.33 -16.00
C TYR A 42 -12.80 -16.36 -16.74
N GLY A 43 -12.27 -15.23 -17.19
CA GLY A 43 -13.04 -14.29 -18.01
C GLY A 43 -12.38 -12.92 -18.13
N GLU A 44 -13.16 -11.95 -18.61
CA GLU A 44 -12.71 -10.56 -18.66
C GLU A 44 -12.62 -9.97 -17.25
N LEU A 45 -11.43 -9.49 -16.90
CA LEU A 45 -11.18 -8.83 -15.63
C LEU A 45 -11.38 -7.31 -15.77
N THR A 46 -12.05 -6.75 -14.78
CA THR A 46 -12.23 -5.30 -14.64
C THR A 46 -10.95 -4.63 -14.16
N ARG A 47 -10.84 -3.33 -14.42
CA ARG A 47 -9.74 -2.50 -13.93
C ARG A 47 -10.12 -1.95 -12.56
N GLU A 48 -9.95 -2.78 -11.53
CA GLU A 48 -10.23 -2.35 -10.18
C GLU A 48 -9.25 -1.27 -9.76
N HIS A 49 -9.76 -0.13 -9.29
CA HIS A 49 -8.88 0.93 -8.83
C HIS A 49 -8.20 0.50 -7.54
N LYS A 50 -6.90 0.80 -7.39
CA LYS A 50 -6.22 0.55 -6.12
C LYS A 50 -6.91 1.36 -5.00
N TYR A 51 -7.14 2.63 -5.26
CA TYR A 51 -7.87 3.50 -4.36
C TYR A 51 -9.24 3.75 -4.97
N ALA A 52 -10.31 3.47 -4.23
CA ALA A 52 -11.67 3.64 -4.75
C ALA A 52 -11.87 5.08 -5.27
N GLU A 53 -12.58 5.23 -6.39
CA GLU A 53 -12.76 6.52 -7.07
C GLU A 53 -13.31 7.62 -6.14
N TRP A 54 -14.19 7.25 -5.20
CA TRP A 54 -14.74 8.20 -4.24
C TRP A 54 -13.71 8.79 -3.27
N MET A 55 -12.51 8.22 -3.16
CA MET A 55 -11.40 8.79 -2.38
C MET A 55 -10.72 9.96 -3.10
N GLU A 56 -11.00 10.18 -4.40
CA GLU A 56 -10.43 11.29 -5.17
C GLU A 56 -10.87 12.67 -4.70
N GLY A 57 -12.08 12.78 -4.15
CA GLY A 57 -12.55 14.01 -3.51
C GLY A 57 -11.78 14.38 -2.24
N PRO A 58 -11.84 13.56 -1.17
CA PRO A 58 -11.19 13.88 0.11
C PRO A 58 -9.66 13.82 0.07
N LEU A 59 -9.07 13.12 -0.91
CA LEU A 59 -7.63 13.04 -1.13
C LEU A 59 -7.30 13.56 -2.54
N PRO A 60 -7.32 14.89 -2.75
CA PRO A 60 -7.03 15.44 -4.06
C PRO A 60 -5.65 14.99 -4.53
N LEU A 61 -5.54 14.74 -5.83
CA LEU A 61 -4.27 14.40 -6.46
C LEU A 61 -3.35 15.61 -6.35
N GLU A 62 -2.14 15.41 -5.82
CA GLU A 62 -1.20 16.50 -5.63
C GLU A 62 -0.74 17.04 -7.00
N PRO A 63 -0.89 18.35 -7.28
CA PRO A 63 -0.41 18.93 -8.52
C PRO A 63 1.09 18.68 -8.70
N GLY A 64 1.48 18.18 -9.87
CA GLY A 64 2.89 17.88 -10.19
C GLY A 64 3.32 16.44 -9.90
N TYR A 65 2.49 15.59 -9.28
CA TYR A 65 2.76 14.16 -9.15
C TYR A 65 2.48 13.39 -10.46
N ILE A 66 3.39 13.54 -11.42
CA ILE A 66 3.30 12.88 -12.73
C ILE A 66 3.88 11.46 -12.73
N ASN A 67 4.70 11.12 -11.74
CA ASN A 67 5.34 9.82 -11.59
C ASN A 67 5.38 9.41 -10.11
N HIS A 68 5.39 8.11 -9.84
CA HIS A 68 5.66 7.55 -8.51
C HIS A 68 6.71 6.45 -8.58
N LYS A 69 7.40 6.22 -7.46
CA LYS A 69 8.42 5.17 -7.35
C LYS A 69 7.81 3.94 -6.71
N HIS A 70 7.83 2.82 -7.43
CA HIS A 70 7.60 1.51 -6.86
C HIS A 70 8.98 0.92 -6.51
N LYS A 71 9.26 0.74 -5.22
CA LYS A 71 10.49 0.09 -4.76
C LYS A 71 10.14 -1.30 -4.24
N THR A 72 10.64 -2.31 -4.95
CA THR A 72 10.60 -3.71 -4.55
C THR A 72 11.97 -4.06 -4.02
N THR A 73 12.07 -4.55 -2.80
CA THR A 73 13.32 -5.14 -2.32
C THR A 73 13.11 -6.63 -2.14
N TRP A 74 14.03 -7.41 -2.68
CA TRP A 74 14.03 -8.85 -2.61
C TRP A 74 15.31 -9.31 -1.94
N PHE A 75 15.20 -10.24 -1.01
CA PHE A 75 16.34 -10.78 -0.28
C PHE A 75 16.42 -12.28 -0.56
N PRO A 76 17.10 -12.69 -1.63
CA PRO A 76 17.37 -14.11 -1.88
C PRO A 76 18.24 -14.68 -0.75
N ASN A 77 17.73 -15.70 -0.07
CA ASN A 77 18.53 -16.64 0.73
C ASN A 77 19.48 -16.00 1.76
N HIS A 78 18.96 -15.59 2.92
CA HIS A 78 19.81 -15.42 4.12
C HIS A 78 20.12 -16.74 4.84
N LEU A 79 19.69 -17.88 4.28
CA LEU A 79 19.94 -19.23 4.82
C LEU A 79 21.37 -19.74 4.65
N THR A 80 22.17 -19.14 3.76
CA THR A 80 23.59 -19.44 3.63
C THR A 80 24.36 -18.35 4.37
N GLU A 81 25.03 -18.73 5.45
CA GLU A 81 25.84 -17.91 6.35
C GLU A 81 26.66 -16.83 5.60
N GLY A 82 26.09 -15.64 5.48
CA GLY A 82 26.69 -14.49 4.80
C GLY A 82 25.67 -13.39 4.54
N PRO A 83 26.10 -12.12 4.37
CA PRO A 83 25.22 -11.07 3.88
C PRO A 83 24.82 -11.41 2.44
N GLY A 84 23.71 -12.13 2.28
CA GLY A 84 23.12 -12.43 0.99
C GLY A 84 22.87 -11.13 0.23
N ASP A 85 23.16 -11.12 -1.07
CA ASP A 85 22.96 -9.96 -1.93
C ASP A 85 21.47 -9.59 -1.96
N SER A 86 21.11 -8.46 -1.33
CA SER A 86 19.77 -7.90 -1.48
C SER A 86 19.60 -7.32 -2.89
N TYR A 87 18.54 -7.72 -3.58
CA TYR A 87 18.16 -7.11 -4.86
C TYR A 87 17.13 -6.00 -4.63
N VAL A 88 17.56 -4.75 -4.76
CA VAL A 88 16.66 -3.59 -4.74
C VAL A 88 16.29 -3.22 -6.17
N ARG A 89 15.02 -3.39 -6.54
CA ARG A 89 14.46 -2.87 -7.79
C ARG A 89 13.63 -1.63 -7.53
N THR A 90 14.06 -0.49 -8.04
CA THR A 90 13.23 0.71 -8.08
C THR A 90 12.72 0.91 -9.50
N LYS A 91 11.40 0.98 -9.67
CA LYS A 91 10.73 1.29 -10.93
C LYS A 91 9.98 2.61 -10.78
N THR A 92 10.30 3.58 -11.62
CA THR A 92 9.45 4.76 -11.78
C THR A 92 8.25 4.40 -12.65
N VAL A 93 7.05 4.64 -12.14
CA VAL A 93 5.78 4.39 -12.82
C VAL A 93 5.15 5.74 -13.14
N SER A 94 4.71 5.90 -14.39
CA SER A 94 4.01 7.11 -14.82
C SER A 94 2.56 7.12 -14.33
N GLY A 95 2.08 8.31 -13.99
CA GLY A 95 0.75 8.56 -13.43
C GLY A 95 0.76 8.67 -11.92
N HIS A 96 -0.29 9.26 -11.39
CA HIS A 96 -0.49 9.41 -9.94
C HIS A 96 -0.81 8.04 -9.31
N PRO A 97 -0.26 7.67 -8.13
CA PRO A 97 -0.57 6.41 -7.43
C PRO A 97 -2.08 6.15 -7.30
N GLY A 98 -2.82 7.22 -7.02
CA GLY A 98 -4.29 7.26 -6.95
C GLY A 98 -5.04 6.75 -8.20
N SER A 99 -4.43 6.86 -9.38
CA SER A 99 -5.03 6.46 -10.67
C SER A 99 -4.71 5.02 -11.07
N SER A 100 -3.88 4.32 -10.29
CA SER A 100 -3.43 2.96 -10.61
C SER A 100 -4.59 1.96 -10.49
N LYS A 101 -4.67 1.04 -11.46
CA LYS A 101 -5.72 0.01 -11.53
C LYS A 101 -5.11 -1.38 -11.70
N LEU A 102 -5.70 -2.37 -11.05
CA LEU A 102 -5.32 -3.78 -11.13
C LEU A 102 -6.38 -4.58 -11.90
N ARG A 103 -5.95 -5.48 -12.77
CA ARG A 103 -6.82 -6.36 -13.55
C ARG A 103 -6.86 -7.74 -12.92
N VAL A 104 -7.50 -7.84 -11.76
CA VAL A 104 -7.48 -9.06 -10.91
C VAL A 104 -8.87 -9.53 -10.49
N VAL A 105 -9.90 -8.71 -10.74
CA VAL A 105 -11.29 -8.96 -10.31
C VAL A 105 -12.23 -8.96 -11.51
N CYS A 106 -13.10 -9.96 -11.63
CA CYS A 106 -14.13 -9.98 -12.67
C CYS A 106 -15.28 -9.00 -12.37
N ALA A 107 -16.06 -8.64 -13.39
CA ALA A 107 -17.17 -7.70 -13.24
C ALA A 107 -18.22 -8.15 -12.22
N GLN A 108 -18.48 -9.46 -12.14
CA GLN A 108 -19.44 -10.01 -11.18
C GLN A 108 -18.99 -9.81 -9.72
N CYS A 109 -17.70 -9.97 -9.40
CA CYS A 109 -17.22 -9.74 -8.04
C CYS A 109 -17.18 -8.24 -7.73
N ASN A 110 -16.66 -7.44 -8.67
CA ASN A 110 -16.48 -6.01 -8.47
C ASN A 110 -17.81 -5.27 -8.29
N ASN A 111 -18.74 -5.43 -9.25
CA ASN A 111 -19.98 -4.66 -9.27
C ASN A 111 -21.03 -5.11 -8.25
N ASN A 112 -20.88 -6.31 -7.66
CA ASN A 112 -21.84 -6.82 -6.69
C ASN A 112 -21.33 -6.66 -5.26
N TRP A 113 -20.66 -7.67 -4.73
CA TRP A 113 -20.39 -7.74 -3.30
C TRP A 113 -19.32 -6.72 -2.87
N MET A 114 -18.32 -6.45 -3.74
CA MET A 114 -17.26 -5.47 -3.44
C MET A 114 -17.82 -4.06 -3.43
N SER A 115 -18.60 -3.68 -4.46
CA SER A 115 -19.25 -2.37 -4.52
C SER A 115 -20.15 -2.10 -3.31
N VAL A 116 -20.91 -3.11 -2.85
CA VAL A 116 -21.75 -3.02 -1.65
C VAL A 116 -20.88 -2.80 -0.40
N LEU A 117 -19.79 -3.56 -0.24
CA LEU A 117 -18.87 -3.40 0.89
C LEU A 117 -18.25 -2.00 0.91
N GLN A 118 -17.72 -1.53 -0.23
CA GLN A 118 -17.13 -0.21 -0.38
C GLN A 118 -18.16 0.91 -0.12
N LYS A 119 -19.40 0.79 -0.63
CA LYS A 119 -20.46 1.77 -0.41
C LYS A 119 -20.82 1.89 1.07
N ARG A 120 -20.90 0.78 1.78
CA ARG A 120 -21.21 0.75 3.22
C ARG A 120 -20.09 1.37 4.06
N SER A 121 -18.83 1.10 3.73
CA SER A 121 -17.69 1.62 4.50
C SER A 121 -17.30 3.06 4.15
N LYS A 122 -17.73 3.57 2.98
CA LYS A 122 -17.36 4.90 2.46
C LYS A 122 -17.48 6.02 3.49
N GLY A 123 -18.62 6.18 4.15
CA GLY A 123 -18.84 7.30 5.08
C GLY A 123 -17.84 7.32 6.23
N LEU A 124 -17.64 6.16 6.87
CA LEU A 124 -16.70 5.99 7.98
C LEU A 124 -15.26 6.29 7.54
N ILE A 125 -14.86 5.72 6.40
CA ILE A 125 -13.50 5.90 5.91
C ILE A 125 -13.30 7.36 5.51
N THR A 126 -14.20 7.97 4.73
CA THR A 126 -14.10 9.38 4.33
C THR A 126 -13.94 10.31 5.53
N GLU A 127 -14.70 10.10 6.61
CA GLU A 127 -14.54 10.88 7.84
C GLU A 127 -13.13 10.71 8.43
N ALA A 128 -12.62 9.48 8.51
CA ALA A 128 -11.28 9.19 9.02
C ALA A 128 -10.16 9.74 8.10
N LEU A 129 -10.34 9.72 6.77
CA LEU A 129 -9.40 10.31 5.81
C LEU A 129 -9.11 11.78 6.13
N LEU A 130 -10.14 12.49 6.59
CA LEU A 130 -10.11 13.92 6.94
C LEU A 130 -9.71 14.17 8.41
N GLY A 131 -9.24 13.15 9.13
CA GLY A 131 -8.79 13.26 10.51
C GLY A 131 -9.90 13.14 11.57
N GLY A 132 -11.13 12.84 11.14
CA GLY A 132 -12.22 12.45 12.02
C GLY A 132 -12.01 11.08 12.64
N TRP A 133 -12.94 10.69 13.53
CA TRP A 133 -12.93 9.37 14.15
C TRP A 133 -14.39 8.93 14.35
N PRO A 134 -15.01 8.36 13.32
CA PRO A 134 -16.41 7.97 13.38
C PRO A 134 -16.63 6.89 14.46
N ASP A 135 -17.90 6.59 14.74
CA ASP A 135 -18.24 5.43 15.56
C ASP A 135 -17.88 4.11 14.84
N PHE A 136 -16.61 3.74 14.96
CA PHE A 136 -16.10 2.44 14.56
C PHE A 136 -16.57 1.33 15.48
N GLY A 137 -17.05 1.61 16.70
CA GLY A 137 -17.45 0.57 17.66
C GLY A 137 -18.60 -0.28 17.10
N SER A 138 -19.66 0.37 16.63
CA SER A 138 -20.80 -0.31 15.99
C SER A 138 -20.48 -0.85 14.58
N ASN A 139 -19.39 -0.39 13.96
CA ASN A 139 -19.02 -0.70 12.57
C ASN A 139 -17.67 -1.42 12.43
N ILE A 140 -17.13 -1.97 13.52
CA ILE A 140 -15.76 -2.51 13.57
C ILE A 140 -15.56 -3.61 12.53
N ARG A 141 -16.57 -4.49 12.40
CA ARG A 141 -16.56 -5.58 11.42
C ARG A 141 -16.51 -5.06 9.99
N LEU A 142 -17.29 -4.03 9.68
CA LEU A 142 -17.36 -3.45 8.35
C LEU A 142 -15.99 -2.89 7.91
N ILE A 143 -15.28 -2.25 8.83
CA ILE A 143 -13.93 -1.73 8.57
C ILE A 143 -12.91 -2.86 8.43
N ALA A 144 -12.98 -3.90 9.27
CA ALA A 144 -12.12 -5.07 9.15
C ALA A 144 -12.29 -5.75 7.79
N GLU A 145 -13.54 -5.96 7.36
CA GLU A 145 -13.86 -6.56 6.05
C GLU A 145 -13.34 -5.70 4.90
N TRP A 146 -13.58 -4.38 4.95
CA TRP A 146 -13.11 -3.48 3.91
C TRP A 146 -11.57 -3.43 3.84
N ALA A 147 -10.89 -3.37 4.99
CA ALA A 147 -9.43 -3.37 5.07
C ALA A 147 -8.84 -4.67 4.49
N LEU A 148 -9.39 -5.83 4.87
CA LEU A 148 -8.93 -7.12 4.36
C LEU A 148 -9.16 -7.25 2.85
N MET A 149 -10.35 -6.87 2.37
CA MET A 149 -10.66 -6.87 0.93
C MET A 149 -9.65 -6.03 0.15
N THR A 150 -9.36 -4.83 0.65
CA THR A 150 -8.39 -3.91 0.02
C THR A 150 -6.99 -4.52 -0.01
N THR A 151 -6.54 -5.11 1.10
CA THR A 151 -5.24 -5.81 1.16
C THR A 151 -5.17 -7.00 0.18
N MET A 152 -6.22 -7.83 0.11
CA MET A 152 -6.30 -8.95 -0.83
C MET A 152 -6.24 -8.50 -2.30
N VAL A 153 -6.71 -7.30 -2.64
CA VAL A 153 -6.52 -6.73 -3.98
C VAL A 153 -5.09 -6.18 -4.14
N PHE A 154 -4.56 -5.53 -3.10
CA PHE A 154 -3.26 -4.86 -3.11
C PHE A 154 -2.05 -5.77 -3.20
N GLU A 155 -2.12 -6.97 -2.65
CA GLU A 155 -1.03 -7.96 -2.75
C GLU A 155 -0.74 -8.33 -4.21
N PHE A 156 -1.74 -8.29 -5.10
CA PHE A 156 -1.56 -8.57 -6.53
C PHE A 156 -0.91 -7.45 -7.33
N ASP A 157 -0.63 -6.31 -6.70
CA ASP A 157 0.28 -5.32 -7.29
C ASP A 157 1.70 -5.88 -7.49
N HIS A 158 2.05 -6.90 -6.69
CA HIS A 158 3.29 -7.64 -6.82
C HIS A 158 3.03 -9.15 -6.62
N PRO A 159 2.76 -9.92 -7.70
CA PRO A 159 2.33 -11.31 -7.61
C PRO A 159 3.19 -12.26 -6.75
N LEU A 160 4.49 -11.98 -6.59
CA LEU A 160 5.38 -12.81 -5.77
C LEU A 160 5.09 -12.69 -4.26
N THR A 161 4.44 -11.61 -3.82
CA THR A 161 4.13 -11.35 -2.40
C THR A 161 2.68 -11.63 -2.03
N VAL A 162 1.88 -12.19 -2.94
CA VAL A 162 0.55 -12.70 -2.64
C VAL A 162 0.66 -13.77 -1.56
N ASP A 163 0.01 -13.53 -0.43
CA ASP A 163 0.08 -14.41 0.73
C ASP A 163 -1.26 -15.10 1.01
N PHE A 164 -2.39 -14.41 0.82
CA PHE A 164 -3.69 -15.08 0.95
C PHE A 164 -3.86 -16.19 -0.09
N THR A 165 -4.45 -17.30 0.33
CA THR A 165 -4.79 -18.42 -0.55
C THR A 165 -6.04 -18.13 -1.39
N ALA A 166 -6.26 -18.92 -2.45
CA ALA A 166 -7.49 -18.79 -3.25
C ALA A 166 -8.73 -19.15 -2.42
N GLU A 167 -8.58 -20.12 -1.52
CA GLU A 167 -9.57 -20.62 -0.59
C GLU A 167 -9.99 -19.54 0.41
N GLU A 168 -9.03 -18.83 1.02
CA GLU A 168 -9.31 -17.71 1.93
C GLU A 168 -10.03 -16.57 1.22
N ARG A 169 -9.56 -16.17 0.02
CA ARG A 169 -10.24 -15.15 -0.79
C ARG A 169 -11.65 -15.56 -1.16
N LYS A 170 -11.86 -16.83 -1.50
CA LYS A 170 -13.19 -17.39 -1.80
C LYS A 170 -14.08 -17.37 -0.56
N ALA A 171 -13.58 -17.84 0.59
CA ALA A 171 -14.29 -17.83 1.86
C ALA A 171 -14.66 -16.41 2.30
N PHE A 172 -13.76 -15.44 2.09
CA PHE A 172 -14.04 -14.03 2.34
C PHE A 172 -15.12 -13.46 1.39
N LYS A 173 -15.10 -13.83 0.11
CA LYS A 173 -16.13 -13.45 -0.86
C LYS A 173 -17.51 -14.04 -0.50
N GLU A 174 -17.55 -15.30 -0.06
CA GLU A 174 -18.80 -16.02 0.20
C GLU A 174 -19.41 -15.66 1.57
N ASN A 175 -18.57 -15.61 2.60
CA ASN A 175 -19.03 -15.54 4.00
C ASN A 175 -18.46 -14.36 4.78
N ARG A 176 -17.70 -13.46 4.12
CA ARG A 176 -16.90 -12.42 4.81
C ARG A 176 -15.95 -13.00 5.85
N ALA A 177 -15.57 -14.27 5.74
CA ALA A 177 -14.68 -14.92 6.69
C ALA A 177 -13.32 -14.22 6.70
N ILE A 178 -12.96 -13.62 7.84
CA ILE A 178 -11.62 -13.09 8.06
C ILE A 178 -10.80 -14.25 8.63
N PRO A 179 -9.67 -14.64 8.01
CA PRO A 179 -8.83 -15.72 8.55
C PRO A 179 -8.44 -15.44 10.00
N SER A 180 -8.38 -16.49 10.82
CA SER A 180 -7.93 -16.38 12.22
C SER A 180 -6.47 -15.97 12.34
N THR A 181 -5.70 -16.10 11.26
CA THR A 181 -4.30 -15.68 11.13
C THR A 181 -4.16 -14.17 10.92
N VAL A 182 -5.26 -13.46 10.67
CA VAL A 182 -5.23 -12.02 10.37
C VAL A 182 -5.38 -11.20 11.64
N ALA A 183 -4.64 -10.11 11.71
CA ALA A 183 -4.84 -9.01 12.64
C ALA A 183 -4.89 -7.68 11.90
N ILE A 184 -5.79 -6.78 12.32
CA ILE A 184 -6.06 -5.51 11.66
C ILE A 184 -6.07 -4.41 12.71
N TRP A 185 -5.36 -3.32 12.43
CA TRP A 185 -5.37 -2.11 13.22
C TRP A 185 -5.69 -0.90 12.36
N ILE A 186 -6.28 0.10 12.99
CA ILE A 186 -6.50 1.43 12.43
C ILE A 186 -5.94 2.50 13.34
N GLY A 187 -5.54 3.62 12.77
CA GLY A 187 -5.01 4.74 13.54
C GLY A 187 -5.15 6.04 12.76
N LEU A 188 -4.70 7.12 13.41
CA LEU A 188 -4.55 8.41 12.76
C LEU A 188 -3.07 8.79 12.74
N ALA A 189 -2.63 9.26 11.59
CA ALA A 189 -1.32 9.87 11.41
C ALA A 189 -1.50 11.30 10.88
N PRO A 190 -0.62 12.24 11.26
CA PRO A 190 -0.54 13.55 10.63
C PRO A 190 -0.36 13.34 9.13
N GLN A 191 -0.96 14.22 8.33
CA GLN A 191 -0.86 14.13 6.89
C GLN A 191 0.62 14.15 6.47
N ALA A 192 1.18 12.97 6.18
CA ALA A 192 2.46 12.84 5.52
C ALA A 192 2.20 12.89 4.01
N ILE A 193 2.85 13.83 3.33
CA ILE A 193 2.85 13.90 1.88
C ILE A 193 3.68 12.70 1.37
N PRO A 194 3.15 11.88 0.44
CA PRO A 194 1.91 12.03 -0.31
C PRO A 194 0.66 11.48 0.40
N SER A 195 -0.49 12.09 0.09
CA SER A 195 -1.82 11.75 0.65
C SER A 195 -2.28 10.30 0.48
N ARG A 196 -1.61 9.52 -0.38
CA ARG A 196 -1.87 8.08 -0.58
C ARG A 196 -0.56 7.34 -0.67
N SER A 197 -0.35 6.36 0.20
CA SER A 197 0.82 5.49 0.15
C SER A 197 0.51 4.14 0.75
N LYS A 198 1.22 3.13 0.26
CA LYS A 198 1.10 1.74 0.71
C LYS A 198 2.50 1.16 0.89
N ALA A 199 2.72 0.50 2.01
CA ALA A 199 3.82 -0.44 2.15
C ALA A 199 3.22 -1.83 2.35
N HIS A 200 3.64 -2.77 1.52
CA HIS A 200 3.21 -4.16 1.60
C HIS A 200 4.48 -4.99 1.71
N ARG A 201 4.62 -5.84 2.70
CA ARG A 201 5.77 -6.72 2.87
C ARG A 201 5.25 -8.14 2.99
N SER A 202 5.94 -9.08 2.39
CA SER A 202 5.68 -10.49 2.58
C SER A 202 6.96 -11.16 3.01
N TYR A 203 6.85 -12.31 3.64
CA TYR A 203 7.98 -12.98 4.24
C TYR A 203 7.70 -14.46 4.12
N VAL A 204 8.72 -15.24 3.79
CA VAL A 204 8.65 -16.69 3.76
C VAL A 204 9.53 -17.19 4.89
N THR A 205 9.01 -18.07 5.73
CA THR A 205 9.75 -18.62 6.86
C THR A 205 9.56 -20.12 6.90
N GLU A 206 10.27 -20.82 7.79
CA GLU A 206 10.08 -22.27 7.98
C GLU A 206 8.65 -22.61 8.44
N VAL A 207 8.01 -21.69 9.15
CA VAL A 207 6.64 -21.82 9.67
C VAL A 207 5.57 -21.33 8.68
N GLY A 208 5.98 -20.93 7.48
CA GLY A 208 5.09 -20.52 6.40
C GLY A 208 5.27 -19.08 5.96
N LYS A 209 4.35 -18.64 5.09
CA LYS A 209 4.34 -17.29 4.54
C LYS A 209 3.51 -16.37 5.42
N PHE A 210 3.97 -15.13 5.56
CA PHE A 210 3.21 -14.10 6.22
C PHE A 210 3.30 -12.79 5.46
N GLN A 211 2.36 -11.88 5.72
CA GLN A 211 2.38 -10.55 5.12
C GLN A 211 1.98 -9.45 6.08
N ALA A 212 2.44 -8.25 5.76
CA ALA A 212 2.15 -7.02 6.46
C ALA A 212 1.88 -5.91 5.45
N THR A 213 0.66 -5.39 5.44
CA THR A 213 0.24 -4.30 4.58
C THR A 213 -0.16 -3.10 5.42
N THR A 214 0.59 -2.00 5.29
CA THR A 214 0.24 -0.69 5.81
C THR A 214 -0.29 0.19 4.68
N ILE A 215 -1.47 0.75 4.87
CA ILE A 215 -2.12 1.66 3.93
C ILE A 215 -2.29 3.01 4.65
N HIS A 216 -1.81 4.07 4.03
CA HIS A 216 -1.95 5.43 4.51
C HIS A 216 -2.80 6.23 3.52
N LEU A 217 -3.91 6.76 3.99
CA LEU A 217 -4.91 7.48 3.20
C LEU A 217 -5.26 8.78 3.93
N GLY A 218 -4.72 9.92 3.49
CA GLY A 218 -4.88 11.19 4.19
C GLY A 218 -4.33 11.12 5.60
N MET A 219 -5.20 11.24 6.60
CA MET A 219 -4.86 11.06 8.01
C MET A 219 -5.15 9.65 8.53
N PHE A 220 -5.75 8.79 7.73
CA PHE A 220 -6.16 7.45 8.14
C PHE A 220 -5.05 6.43 7.87
N LEU A 221 -4.69 5.69 8.91
CA LEU A 221 -3.69 4.62 8.85
C LEU A 221 -4.39 3.28 9.07
N ILE A 222 -4.11 2.31 8.20
CA ILE A 222 -4.59 0.93 8.33
C ILE A 222 -3.38 0.01 8.27
N GLN A 223 -3.36 -1.00 9.13
CA GLN A 223 -2.36 -2.05 9.10
C GLN A 223 -3.07 -3.40 9.13
N VAL A 224 -2.76 -4.26 8.16
CA VAL A 224 -3.26 -5.63 8.04
C VAL A 224 -2.06 -6.55 8.08
N VAL A 225 -2.06 -7.50 9.01
CA VAL A 225 -1.02 -8.52 9.14
C VAL A 225 -1.68 -9.88 9.06
N SER A 226 -1.09 -10.80 8.30
CA SER A 226 -1.50 -12.21 8.19
C SER A 226 -0.35 -13.06 8.71
N LEU A 227 -0.59 -13.94 9.68
CA LEU A 227 0.43 -14.75 10.35
C LEU A 227 -0.09 -16.17 10.61
N PRO A 228 0.49 -17.21 9.98
CA PRO A 228 -0.06 -18.56 9.98
C PRO A 228 -0.06 -19.24 11.36
N GLU A 229 0.93 -18.94 12.21
CA GLU A 229 1.12 -19.64 13.49
C GLU A 229 0.99 -18.73 14.72
N LEU A 230 0.72 -17.43 14.52
CA LEU A 230 0.59 -16.50 15.63
C LEU A 230 -0.87 -16.33 16.02
N ASP A 231 -1.16 -16.60 17.29
CA ASP A 231 -2.40 -16.18 17.91
C ASP A 231 -2.62 -14.68 17.66
N PRO A 232 -3.66 -14.30 16.88
CA PRO A 232 -3.87 -12.92 16.47
C PRO A 232 -4.11 -11.99 17.67
N TYR A 233 -4.54 -12.51 18.83
CA TYR A 233 -4.69 -11.72 20.05
C TYR A 233 -3.34 -11.29 20.64
N THR A 234 -2.33 -12.15 20.56
CA THR A 234 -0.95 -11.83 20.96
C THR A 234 -0.37 -10.68 20.11
N VAL A 235 -0.66 -10.69 18.81
CA VAL A 235 -0.28 -9.58 17.89
C VAL A 235 -1.06 -8.32 18.20
N ALA A 236 -2.38 -8.48 18.39
CA ALA A 236 -3.31 -7.39 18.63
C ALA A 236 -2.90 -6.55 19.83
N ALA A 237 -2.43 -7.19 20.90
CA ALA A 237 -1.95 -6.53 22.11
C ALA A 237 -0.76 -5.58 21.86
N LYS A 238 0.10 -5.86 20.87
CA LYS A 238 1.25 -5.01 20.56
C LYS A 238 0.89 -3.77 19.73
N GLY A 239 -0.13 -3.82 18.87
CA GLY A 239 -0.55 -2.65 18.08
C GLY A 239 -0.97 -1.43 18.92
N TYR A 240 -1.43 -1.66 20.15
CA TYR A 240 -1.71 -0.58 21.11
C TYR A 240 -0.47 0.24 21.46
N ARG A 241 0.72 -0.38 21.49
CA ARG A 241 2.00 0.32 21.73
C ARG A 241 2.40 1.25 20.60
N TRP A 242 1.81 1.07 19.41
CA TRP A 242 1.99 1.97 18.27
C TRP A 242 0.86 3.00 18.15
N GLY A 243 0.05 3.14 19.21
CA GLY A 243 -1.09 4.04 19.30
C GLY A 243 -2.14 3.84 18.20
N MET A 244 -2.17 2.65 17.61
CA MET A 244 -3.25 2.18 16.77
C MET A 244 -4.30 1.46 17.62
N ARG A 245 -5.50 1.30 17.07
CA ARG A 245 -6.58 0.52 17.66
C ARG A 245 -6.80 -0.76 16.89
N THR A 246 -6.87 -1.87 17.60
CA THR A 246 -7.19 -3.17 17.00
C THR A 246 -8.65 -3.17 16.53
N VAL A 247 -8.86 -3.56 15.29
CA VAL A 247 -10.17 -3.79 14.67
C VAL A 247 -10.45 -5.29 14.59
N TRP A 248 -9.42 -6.09 14.34
CA TRP A 248 -9.50 -7.54 14.26
C TRP A 248 -8.25 -8.19 14.87
N PRO A 249 -8.38 -9.28 15.66
CA PRO A 249 -9.60 -9.90 16.15
C PRO A 249 -10.38 -8.90 17.01
N TYR A 250 -11.71 -9.07 17.12
CA TYR A 250 -12.59 -8.04 17.65
C TYR A 250 -12.10 -7.50 19.00
N ALA A 251 -11.69 -6.24 19.00
CA ALA A 251 -11.46 -5.50 20.23
C ALA A 251 -12.82 -5.13 20.83
N HIS A 252 -12.87 -5.01 22.17
CA HIS A 252 -14.05 -4.54 22.86
C HIS A 252 -14.48 -3.17 22.28
N PRO A 253 -15.76 -2.95 21.89
CA PRO A 253 -16.19 -1.73 21.20
C PRO A 253 -15.81 -0.42 21.91
N LEU A 254 -15.77 -0.42 23.24
CA LEU A 254 -15.33 0.72 24.06
C LEU A 254 -13.87 1.15 23.81
N LEU A 255 -13.02 0.26 23.28
CA LEU A 255 -11.65 0.61 22.92
C LEU A 255 -11.58 1.45 21.63
N LEU A 256 -12.65 1.43 20.82
CA LEU A 256 -12.76 2.19 19.58
C LEU A 256 -13.59 3.46 19.69
N SER A 257 -14.37 3.63 20.76
CA SER A 257 -15.14 4.85 21.01
C SER A 257 -14.26 6.06 21.35
N THR A 258 -12.99 5.82 21.68
CA THR A 258 -12.02 6.90 21.94
C THR A 258 -11.11 7.09 20.73
N LYS A 259 -11.05 8.35 20.26
CA LYS A 259 -10.09 8.75 19.23
C LYS A 259 -8.67 8.42 19.71
N PRO A 260 -7.87 7.65 18.95
CA PRO A 260 -6.50 7.38 19.32
C PRO A 260 -5.68 8.68 19.27
N PRO A 261 -4.57 8.76 20.03
CA PRO A 261 -3.64 9.86 19.85
C PRO A 261 -3.16 9.89 18.39
N LEU A 262 -3.03 11.10 17.84
CA LEU A 262 -2.31 11.27 16.58
C LEU A 262 -0.93 10.67 16.77
N GLN A 263 -0.56 9.74 15.89
CA GLN A 263 0.82 9.28 15.88
C GLN A 263 1.73 10.46 15.54
N PRO A 264 2.97 10.53 16.01
CA PRO A 264 3.92 11.46 15.40
C PRO A 264 3.96 11.15 13.89
N ALA A 265 4.42 12.08 13.06
CA ALA A 265 4.69 11.81 11.65
C ALA A 265 5.83 10.78 11.53
N LEU A 266 5.53 9.53 11.88
CA LEU A 266 6.38 8.40 11.62
C LEU A 266 6.18 8.07 10.16
N LEU A 267 7.29 8.10 9.42
CA LEU A 267 7.34 7.52 8.09
C LEU A 267 6.75 6.11 8.15
N ILE A 268 5.95 5.76 7.15
CA ILE A 268 5.38 4.39 6.99
C ILE A 268 6.48 3.34 7.12
N ASP A 269 7.68 3.66 6.64
CA ASP A 269 8.88 2.84 6.80
C ASP A 269 9.24 2.55 8.26
N LYS A 270 9.05 3.50 9.18
CA LYS A 270 9.28 3.26 10.61
C LYS A 270 8.20 2.38 11.24
N HIS A 271 6.94 2.51 10.84
CA HIS A 271 5.88 1.58 11.29
C HIS A 271 6.14 0.16 10.77
N GLN A 272 6.53 0.05 9.51
CA GLN A 272 6.91 -1.21 8.89
C GLN A 272 8.19 -1.78 9.48
N GLN A 273 9.18 -0.95 9.81
CA GLN A 273 10.40 -1.38 10.48
C GLN A 273 10.08 -1.89 11.87
N ARG A 274 9.30 -1.15 12.69
CA ARG A 274 8.87 -1.64 14.01
C ARG A 274 8.10 -2.94 13.95
N LEU A 275 7.26 -3.11 12.92
CA LEU A 275 6.58 -4.36 12.69
C LEU A 275 7.59 -5.45 12.30
N THR A 276 8.53 -5.17 11.40
CA THR A 276 9.61 -6.09 11.03
C THR A 276 10.43 -6.50 12.26
N ASP A 277 10.86 -5.54 13.07
CA ASP A 277 11.63 -5.77 14.30
C ASP A 277 10.82 -6.60 15.30
N PHE A 278 9.52 -6.29 15.45
CA PHE A 278 8.63 -7.10 16.26
C PHE A 278 8.50 -8.53 15.73
N MET A 279 8.36 -8.69 14.42
CA MET A 279 8.27 -10.01 13.81
C MET A 279 9.56 -10.78 14.09
N VAL A 280 10.73 -10.15 13.88
CA VAL A 280 12.06 -10.72 14.15
C VAL A 280 12.21 -11.11 15.62
N GLU A 281 11.82 -10.23 16.54
CA GLU A 281 11.82 -10.51 17.98
C GLU A 281 10.90 -11.70 18.31
N TYR A 282 9.69 -11.73 17.73
CA TYR A 282 8.67 -12.70 18.08
C TYR A 282 8.99 -14.12 17.59
N MET A 283 9.51 -14.24 16.37
CA MET A 283 9.82 -15.53 15.77
C MET A 283 11.20 -16.06 16.19
N GLY A 284 11.92 -15.35 17.07
CA GLY A 284 13.26 -15.72 17.54
C GLY A 284 14.27 -15.81 16.39
N GLU A 285 15.41 -16.48 16.63
CA GLU A 285 16.43 -16.79 15.61
C GLU A 285 15.90 -17.60 14.40
N GLY A 286 14.59 -17.89 14.34
CA GLY A 286 13.90 -18.58 13.25
C GLY A 286 13.37 -17.69 12.13
N ILE A 287 13.49 -16.35 12.18
CA ILE A 287 13.28 -15.53 10.97
C ILE A 287 14.46 -15.73 10.03
N ARG A 288 14.28 -16.66 9.10
CA ARG A 288 15.30 -16.96 8.10
C ARG A 288 15.15 -16.14 6.80
N GLU A 289 14.11 -15.32 6.68
CA GLU A 289 13.89 -14.44 5.52
C GLU A 289 13.09 -13.18 5.87
N ILE A 290 13.55 -12.03 5.38
CA ILE A 290 12.81 -10.76 5.43
C ILE A 290 12.65 -10.28 3.99
N ILE A 291 11.41 -10.08 3.50
CA ILE A 291 11.15 -9.44 2.20
C ILE A 291 10.42 -8.08 2.39
N PRO A 292 11.16 -7.00 2.68
CA PRO A 292 10.69 -5.63 2.57
C PRO A 292 10.26 -5.29 1.14
N ILE A 293 8.98 -4.98 0.94
CA ILE A 293 8.55 -4.13 -0.17
C ILE A 293 8.03 -2.83 0.43
N GLY A 294 8.51 -1.70 -0.09
CA GLY A 294 8.15 -0.39 0.42
C GLY A 294 8.02 0.56 -0.75
N GLU A 295 6.88 1.23 -0.89
CA GLU A 295 6.80 2.45 -1.69
C GLU A 295 7.68 3.50 -1.00
N GLY A 296 8.84 3.79 -1.59
CA GLY A 296 9.68 4.89 -1.15
C GLY A 296 9.08 6.21 -1.61
N LEU A 297 8.78 7.10 -0.66
CA LEU A 297 8.49 8.50 -0.96
C LEU A 297 9.76 9.21 -1.45
N PRO A 298 9.66 10.21 -2.34
CA PRO A 298 10.73 11.18 -2.45
C PRO A 298 10.83 11.93 -1.11
N TYR A 299 12.05 11.97 -0.56
CA TYR A 299 12.41 12.93 0.48
C TYR A 299 12.20 14.34 -0.08
N VAL A 300 11.23 15.08 0.48
CA VAL A 300 11.10 16.53 0.26
C VAL A 300 11.70 17.20 1.50
N PRO A 301 12.83 17.91 1.39
CA PRO A 301 13.39 18.60 2.55
C PRO A 301 12.40 19.65 3.06
N ALA A 302 12.13 19.62 4.37
CA ALA A 302 11.36 20.65 5.04
C ALA A 302 12.12 21.99 4.92
N GLY A 303 11.61 22.92 4.11
CA GLY A 303 12.31 24.20 3.90
C GLY A 303 11.77 25.16 2.84
N GLN A 304 10.58 24.97 2.26
CA GLN A 304 9.94 26.01 1.46
C GLN A 304 8.64 26.45 2.14
N ALA A 305 8.66 27.68 2.65
CA ALA A 305 7.47 28.37 3.15
C ALA A 305 6.45 28.50 2.01
N MET A 306 5.22 28.05 2.25
CA MET A 306 4.08 28.37 1.38
C MET A 306 3.79 29.88 1.50
N PRO A 307 3.71 30.64 0.40
CA PRO A 307 3.20 32.00 0.45
C PRO A 307 1.70 31.95 0.80
N GLY A 308 1.29 32.90 1.65
CA GLY A 308 0.00 32.87 2.34
C GLY A 308 -1.23 32.87 1.45
N PHE A 309 -2.23 32.14 1.93
CA PHE A 309 -3.67 32.43 1.85
C PHE A 309 -4.30 31.97 3.17
#